data_AF-A0A1Q9DK43-F1
#
_entry.id   AF-A0A1Q9DK43-F1
#
_cell.length_a   1.000
_cell.length_b   1.000
_cell.length_c   1.000
_cell.angle_alpha   90.00
_cell.angle_beta   90.00
_cell.angle_gamma   90.00
#
_symmetry.space_group_name_H-M   'P 1'
#
loop_
_entity.id
_entity.type
_entity.pdbx_description
1 polymer ?
#
loop_
_entity_poly.entity_id
_entity_poly.type
_entity_poly.pdbx_seq_one_letter_code
_entity_poly.pdbx_strand_id
1 'polypeptide(L)'
;MLSLWQVSCDSLQLALGSGNKFALLGLFLLGDIVGTPRAKVLLALNLLLRCLAIISELRANPLVGPLIIAVIQSFAPITPMFTFMGMMFVTFALTFLTLKDEDRSPGYVLLNLFQALFLTDSDGAESISGLDIGHQQTLDFGIEMYTGDGSHLLLIVTTVIMLFATSIFSLVLLNLTIGMYTKFYELQEPLARLGLQQCRARLCVRFALRPSVPRTWLAGMSLEGSKWKTCLFALPFVVIFLASAIFELWSVYSGGLCLCAVLLICQAALLINVDDLDSRHRYLWVCYRSDYSETFYMNQDAEITQLKSELQDAERRQSEEIAKIAGDVRRLEQSVKACCDLLRGKPQDTLSCTPQ
;
A
#
# COMPACT_ATOMS: atom_id res chain seq x y z
N MET A 1 -3.93 -21.39 -3.37
CA MET A 1 -4.22 -20.35 -2.34
C MET A 1 -4.67 -19.03 -2.95
N LEU A 2 -4.03 -18.49 -4.00
CA LEU A 2 -4.53 -17.31 -4.75
C LEU A 2 -6.00 -17.47 -5.21
N SER A 3 -6.40 -18.67 -5.65
CA SER A 3 -7.80 -18.97 -6.00
C SER A 3 -8.77 -18.87 -4.82
N LEU A 4 -8.39 -19.31 -3.62
CA LEU A 4 -9.23 -19.23 -2.41
C LEU A 4 -9.38 -17.80 -1.92
N TRP A 5 -8.31 -17.00 -1.99
CA TRP A 5 -8.36 -15.59 -1.59
C TRP A 5 -9.11 -14.74 -2.61
N GLN A 6 -8.95 -15.03 -3.90
CA GLN A 6 -9.74 -14.42 -4.97
C GLN A 6 -11.22 -14.82 -4.87
N VAL A 7 -11.51 -16.08 -4.53
CA VAL A 7 -12.88 -16.52 -4.20
C VAL A 7 -13.39 -15.81 -2.95
N SER A 8 -12.60 -15.58 -1.90
CA SER A 8 -13.03 -14.79 -0.74
C SER A 8 -13.25 -13.32 -1.09
N CYS A 9 -12.41 -12.70 -1.92
CA CYS A 9 -12.58 -11.32 -2.37
C CYS A 9 -13.79 -11.19 -3.30
N ASP A 10 -13.98 -12.14 -4.21
CA ASP A 10 -15.13 -12.22 -5.11
C ASP A 10 -16.41 -12.55 -4.34
N SER A 11 -16.34 -13.37 -3.27
CA SER A 11 -17.46 -13.68 -2.36
C SER A 11 -17.80 -12.49 -1.48
N LEU A 12 -16.79 -11.75 -1.00
CA LEU A 12 -16.98 -10.51 -0.27
C LEU A 12 -17.59 -9.45 -1.20
N GLN A 13 -17.13 -9.35 -2.45
CA GLN A 13 -17.75 -8.48 -3.46
C GLN A 13 -19.15 -8.95 -3.88
N LEU A 14 -19.43 -10.25 -3.90
CA LEU A 14 -20.77 -10.80 -4.17
C LEU A 14 -21.71 -10.51 -3.00
N ALA A 15 -21.24 -10.71 -1.76
CA ALA A 15 -21.97 -10.39 -0.54
C ALA A 15 -22.21 -8.88 -0.42
N LEU A 16 -21.20 -8.05 -0.72
CA LEU A 16 -21.28 -6.59 -0.77
C LEU A 16 -22.03 -6.09 -2.02
N GLY A 17 -22.21 -6.90 -3.05
CA GLY A 17 -22.77 -6.52 -4.35
C GLY A 17 -24.25 -6.84 -4.50
N SER A 18 -24.69 -8.01 -4.01
CA SER A 18 -26.11 -8.40 -4.00
C SER A 18 -26.79 -8.11 -2.66
N GLY A 19 -26.10 -8.35 -1.54
CA GLY A 19 -26.62 -8.14 -0.19
C GLY A 19 -26.79 -6.67 0.19
N ASN A 20 -25.84 -5.81 -0.17
CA ASN A 20 -25.94 -4.37 0.15
C ASN A 20 -27.08 -3.65 -0.56
N LYS A 21 -27.56 -4.13 -1.72
CA LYS A 21 -28.65 -3.44 -2.43
C LYS A 21 -29.97 -3.54 -1.66
N PHE A 22 -30.23 -4.70 -1.05
CA PHE A 22 -31.42 -4.94 -0.24
C PHE A 22 -31.24 -4.47 1.21
N ALA A 23 -30.04 -4.63 1.78
CA ALA A 23 -29.73 -4.07 3.10
C ALA A 23 -29.80 -2.53 3.10
N LEU A 24 -29.46 -1.87 1.98
CA LEU A 24 -29.67 -0.42 1.82
C LEU A 24 -31.14 -0.06 1.85
N LEU A 25 -32.00 -0.78 1.13
CA LEU A 25 -33.42 -0.46 1.12
C LEU A 25 -34.01 -0.60 2.54
N GLY A 26 -33.57 -1.62 3.28
CA GLY A 26 -33.97 -1.85 4.67
C GLY A 26 -33.47 -0.77 5.64
N LEU A 27 -32.19 -0.39 5.59
CA LEU A 27 -31.62 0.67 6.44
C LEU A 27 -32.17 2.06 6.06
N PHE A 28 -32.45 2.30 4.78
CA PHE A 28 -33.11 3.51 4.33
C PHE A 28 -34.55 3.55 4.85
N LEU A 29 -35.32 2.47 4.82
CA LEU A 29 -36.70 2.50 5.31
C LEU A 29 -36.83 2.72 6.85
N LEU A 30 -35.72 2.71 7.60
CA LEU A 30 -35.69 2.90 9.07
C LEU A 30 -35.31 4.33 9.52
N GLY A 31 -35.57 5.35 8.68
CA GLY A 31 -35.17 6.75 8.91
C GLY A 31 -35.62 7.39 10.23
N ASP A 32 -36.63 6.85 10.89
CA ASP A 32 -37.07 7.34 12.20
C ASP A 32 -36.12 6.96 13.36
N ILE A 33 -35.09 6.12 13.13
CA ILE A 33 -34.16 5.62 14.16
C ILE A 33 -32.85 6.44 14.22
N VAL A 34 -32.70 7.48 13.37
CA VAL A 34 -31.47 8.29 13.23
C VAL A 34 -31.02 8.97 14.54
N GLY A 35 -31.90 9.11 15.53
CA GLY A 35 -31.55 9.63 16.86
C GLY A 35 -30.75 8.68 17.76
N THR A 36 -30.71 7.37 17.47
CA THR A 36 -30.04 6.40 18.37
C THR A 36 -28.52 6.34 18.13
N PRO A 37 -27.70 6.17 19.18
CA PRO A 37 -26.24 6.02 19.00
C PRO A 37 -25.88 4.82 18.11
N ARG A 38 -26.70 3.76 18.12
CA ARG A 38 -26.53 2.60 17.24
C ARG A 38 -26.71 2.95 15.76
N ALA A 39 -27.69 3.79 15.42
CA ALA A 39 -27.88 4.25 14.05
C ALA A 39 -26.67 5.02 13.53
N LYS A 40 -26.07 5.88 14.37
CA LYS A 40 -24.84 6.61 14.02
C LYS A 40 -23.67 5.66 13.70
N VAL A 41 -23.46 4.63 14.51
CA VAL A 41 -22.41 3.62 14.27
C VAL A 41 -22.65 2.84 12.97
N LEU A 42 -23.90 2.40 12.74
CA LEU A 42 -24.26 1.68 11.51
C LEU A 42 -24.08 2.56 10.26
N LEU A 43 -24.44 3.84 10.35
CA LEU A 43 -24.23 4.81 9.28
C LEU A 43 -22.73 5.01 8.98
N ALA A 44 -21.90 5.19 10.00
CA ALA A 44 -20.46 5.33 9.85
C ALA A 44 -19.82 4.08 9.21
N LEU A 45 -20.21 2.89 9.66
CA LEU A 45 -19.75 1.62 9.08
C LEU A 45 -20.21 1.47 7.63
N ASN A 46 -21.45 1.84 7.31
CA ASN A 46 -21.95 1.82 5.95
C ASN A 46 -21.14 2.74 5.04
N LEU A 47 -20.88 3.97 5.49
CA LEU A 47 -20.08 4.94 4.76
C LEU A 47 -18.66 4.40 4.52
N LEU A 48 -18.02 3.83 5.54
CA LEU A 48 -16.70 3.21 5.41
C LEU A 48 -16.69 2.08 4.36
N LEU A 49 -17.67 1.17 4.41
CA LEU A 49 -17.81 0.09 3.44
C LEU A 49 -18.03 0.61 2.02
N ARG A 50 -18.75 1.74 1.86
CA ARG A 50 -18.92 2.40 0.56
C ARG A 50 -17.63 3.00 0.03
N CYS A 51 -16.84 3.65 0.88
CA CYS A 51 -15.51 4.14 0.52
C CYS A 51 -14.60 2.98 0.07
N LEU A 52 -14.62 1.84 0.79
CA LEU A 52 -13.88 0.65 0.40
C LEU A 52 -14.37 0.05 -0.94
N ALA A 53 -15.67 0.09 -1.20
CA ALA A 53 -16.23 -0.34 -2.48
C ALA A 53 -15.75 0.56 -3.64
N ILE A 54 -15.73 1.89 -3.45
CA ILE A 54 -15.18 2.84 -4.42
C ILE A 54 -13.71 2.51 -4.72
N ILE A 55 -12.89 2.32 -3.67
CA ILE A 55 -11.48 1.91 -3.83
C ILE A 55 -11.38 0.60 -4.62
N SER A 56 -12.30 -0.34 -4.42
CA SER A 56 -12.31 -1.59 -5.18
C SER A 56 -12.64 -1.40 -6.67
N GLU A 57 -13.50 -0.44 -7.02
CA GLU A 57 -13.85 -0.13 -8.41
C GLU A 57 -12.71 0.64 -9.12
N LEU A 58 -11.95 1.44 -8.36
CA LEU A 58 -10.75 2.12 -8.87
C LEU A 58 -9.66 1.14 -9.32
N ARG A 59 -9.75 -0.16 -8.99
CA ARG A 59 -8.87 -1.22 -9.53
C ARG A 59 -8.89 -1.31 -11.06
N ALA A 60 -9.95 -0.83 -11.71
CA ALA A 60 -10.07 -0.84 -13.17
C ALA A 60 -9.31 0.32 -13.84
N ASN A 61 -8.92 1.34 -13.09
CA ASN A 61 -8.27 2.53 -13.60
C ASN A 61 -6.81 2.20 -14.02
N PRO A 62 -6.36 2.58 -15.23
CA PRO A 62 -5.00 2.28 -15.67
C PRO A 62 -3.89 2.94 -14.83
N LEU A 63 -4.16 4.08 -14.20
CA LEU A 63 -3.18 4.81 -13.39
C LEU A 63 -3.06 4.23 -11.97
N VAL A 64 -4.19 4.05 -11.29
CA VAL A 64 -4.23 3.67 -9.87
C VAL A 64 -4.46 2.16 -9.67
N GLY A 65 -5.03 1.48 -10.68
CA GLY A 65 -5.42 0.08 -10.58
C GLY A 65 -4.26 -0.89 -10.31
N PRO A 66 -3.11 -0.80 -11.03
CA PRO A 66 -1.96 -1.65 -10.73
C PRO A 66 -1.47 -1.49 -9.29
N LEU A 67 -1.44 -0.27 -8.76
CA LEU A 67 -1.05 0.00 -7.37
C LEU A 67 -2.01 -0.69 -6.39
N ILE A 68 -3.33 -0.50 -6.56
CA ILE A 68 -4.33 -1.12 -5.66
C ILE A 68 -4.25 -2.65 -5.74
N ILE A 69 -4.10 -3.21 -6.93
CA ILE A 69 -4.00 -4.67 -7.12
C ILE A 69 -2.73 -5.21 -6.45
N ALA A 70 -1.58 -4.55 -6.65
CA ALA A 70 -0.32 -4.94 -6.02
C ALA A 70 -0.42 -4.94 -4.48
N VAL A 71 -0.96 -3.86 -3.90
CA VAL A 71 -1.19 -3.74 -2.45
C VAL A 71 -2.09 -4.86 -1.93
N ILE A 72 -3.21 -5.13 -2.61
CA ILE A 72 -4.16 -6.14 -2.15
C ILE A 72 -3.58 -7.55 -2.27
N GLN A 73 -2.86 -7.84 -3.35
CA GLN A 73 -2.25 -9.15 -3.56
C GLN A 73 -1.04 -9.39 -2.64
N SER A 74 -0.34 -8.35 -2.21
CA SER A 74 0.77 -8.50 -1.26
C SER A 74 0.31 -8.88 0.15
N PHE A 75 -0.94 -8.58 0.55
CA PHE A 75 -1.47 -8.99 1.86
C PHE A 75 -1.72 -10.51 1.99
N ALA A 76 -2.07 -11.19 0.91
CA ALA A 76 -2.37 -12.63 0.94
C ALA A 76 -1.21 -13.48 1.51
N PRO A 77 0.05 -13.36 1.02
CA PRO A 77 1.17 -14.11 1.58
C PRO A 77 1.59 -13.68 3.00
N ILE A 78 1.21 -12.47 3.44
CA ILE A 78 1.56 -11.92 4.77
C ILE A 78 0.54 -12.34 5.85
N THR A 79 -0.60 -12.91 5.45
CA THR A 79 -1.67 -13.33 6.39
C THR A 79 -1.16 -14.22 7.55
N PRO A 80 -0.26 -15.21 7.35
CA PRO A 80 0.29 -15.98 8.46
C PRO A 80 1.07 -15.13 9.48
N MET A 81 1.80 -14.11 9.01
CA MET A 81 2.56 -13.19 9.86
C MET A 81 1.62 -12.31 10.69
N PHE A 82 0.57 -11.76 10.08
CA PHE A 82 -0.49 -11.03 10.81
C PHE A 82 -1.20 -11.91 11.83
N THR A 83 -1.44 -13.18 11.49
CA THR A 83 -2.03 -14.15 12.43
C THR A 83 -1.12 -14.39 13.62
N PHE A 84 0.19 -14.59 13.38
CA PHE A 84 1.18 -14.73 14.44
C PHE A 84 1.27 -13.47 15.32
N MET A 85 1.34 -12.29 14.72
CA MET A 85 1.32 -11.03 15.44
C MET A 85 0.04 -10.85 16.27
N GLY A 86 -1.11 -11.26 15.73
CA GLY A 86 -2.39 -11.27 16.45
C GLY A 86 -2.39 -12.23 17.65
N MET A 87 -1.83 -13.43 17.52
CA MET A 87 -1.68 -14.38 18.63
C MET A 87 -0.78 -13.82 19.73
N MET A 88 0.33 -13.17 19.37
CA MET A 88 1.21 -12.50 20.32
C MET A 88 0.50 -11.34 21.04
N PHE A 89 -0.25 -10.52 20.29
CA PHE A 89 -1.06 -9.44 20.88
C PHE A 89 -2.10 -9.98 21.86
N VAL A 90 -2.84 -11.03 21.50
CA VAL A 90 -3.82 -11.66 22.40
C VAL A 90 -3.15 -12.22 23.65
N THR A 91 -1.96 -12.80 23.51
CA THR A 91 -1.19 -13.32 24.66
C THR A 91 -0.84 -12.20 25.64
N PHE A 92 -0.25 -11.10 25.16
CA PHE A 92 0.05 -9.94 26.02
C PHE A 92 -1.21 -9.29 26.58
N ALA A 93 -2.28 -9.18 25.77
CA ALA A 93 -3.56 -8.66 26.20
C ALA A 93 -4.12 -9.45 27.39
N LEU A 94 -4.10 -10.79 27.32
CA LEU A 94 -4.52 -11.64 28.44
C LEU A 94 -3.62 -11.45 29.66
N THR A 95 -2.30 -11.35 29.48
CA THR A 95 -1.36 -11.06 30.58
C THR A 95 -1.68 -9.73 31.26
N PHE A 96 -1.87 -8.65 30.51
CA PHE A 96 -2.19 -7.33 31.10
C PHE A 96 -3.60 -7.27 31.67
N LEU A 97 -4.57 -8.01 31.13
CA LEU A 97 -5.89 -8.13 31.72
C LEU A 97 -5.86 -8.85 33.07
N THR A 98 -4.96 -9.83 33.25
CA THR A 98 -4.76 -10.48 34.56
C THR A 98 -4.03 -9.60 35.58
N LEU A 99 -3.26 -8.61 35.13
CA LEU A 99 -2.53 -7.65 35.96
C LEU A 99 -3.30 -6.33 36.16
N LYS A 100 -4.56 -6.25 35.69
CA LYS A 100 -5.38 -5.03 35.73
C LYS A 100 -5.91 -4.74 37.14
N ASP A 101 -5.83 -3.49 37.60
CA ASP A 101 -6.53 -3.01 38.81
C ASP A 101 -8.05 -3.21 38.70
N GLU A 102 -8.74 -3.52 39.80
CA GLU A 102 -10.20 -3.81 39.79
C GLU A 102 -11.03 -2.68 39.14
N ASP A 103 -10.68 -1.43 39.41
CA ASP A 103 -11.41 -0.23 38.97
C ASP A 103 -11.27 0.10 37.48
N ARG A 104 -10.28 -0.47 36.79
CA ARG A 104 -10.01 -0.13 35.38
C ARG A 104 -10.92 -0.90 34.44
N SER A 105 -11.45 -0.25 33.41
CA SER A 105 -12.19 -0.99 32.37
C SER A 105 -11.22 -1.83 31.52
N PRO A 106 -11.58 -3.07 31.13
CA PRO A 106 -10.74 -3.90 30.28
C PRO A 106 -10.50 -3.26 28.90
N GLY A 107 -11.48 -2.50 28.39
CA GLY A 107 -11.35 -1.77 27.13
C GLY A 107 -10.25 -0.70 27.16
N TYR A 108 -10.09 -0.02 28.30
CA TYR A 108 -9.01 0.97 28.50
C TYR A 108 -7.63 0.31 28.41
N VAL A 109 -7.43 -0.82 29.11
CA VAL A 109 -6.17 -1.58 29.06
C VAL A 109 -5.87 -2.08 27.64
N LEU A 110 -6.86 -2.65 26.95
CA LEU A 110 -6.68 -3.14 25.59
C LEU A 110 -6.35 -2.02 24.59
N LEU A 111 -6.95 -0.85 24.74
CA LEU A 111 -6.71 0.30 23.87
C LEU A 111 -5.30 0.87 24.07
N ASN A 112 -4.88 1.09 25.32
CA ASN A 112 -3.52 1.56 25.62
C ASN A 112 -2.47 0.53 25.20
N LEU A 113 -2.77 -0.78 25.32
CA LEU A 113 -1.85 -1.83 24.90
C LEU A 113 -1.71 -1.85 23.38
N PHE A 114 -2.82 -1.65 22.66
CA PHE A 114 -2.81 -1.49 21.21
C PHE A 114 -1.98 -0.27 20.79
N GLN A 115 -2.16 0.89 21.44
CA GLN A 115 -1.38 2.09 21.17
C GLN A 115 0.12 1.86 21.43
N ALA A 116 0.46 1.26 22.57
CA ALA A 116 1.84 0.98 22.95
C ALA A 116 2.55 0.02 21.98
N LEU A 117 1.86 -1.06 21.56
CA LEU A 117 2.47 -2.09 20.72
C LEU A 117 2.44 -1.75 19.22
N PHE A 118 1.31 -1.28 18.69
CA PHE A 118 1.16 -1.04 17.25
C PHE A 118 1.52 0.38 16.81
N LEU A 119 1.17 1.39 17.62
CA LEU A 119 1.48 2.78 17.31
C LEU A 119 2.83 3.21 17.88
N THR A 120 3.48 2.34 18.66
CA THR A 120 4.74 2.62 19.36
C THR A 120 4.65 3.87 20.23
N ASP A 121 3.46 4.11 20.79
CA ASP A 121 3.16 5.29 21.59
C ASP A 121 3.63 5.10 23.04
N SER A 122 4.47 6.02 23.54
CA SER A 122 5.02 5.97 24.90
C SER A 122 3.92 6.11 25.94
N ASP A 123 2.92 6.94 25.67
CA ASP A 123 1.88 7.30 26.64
C ASP A 123 1.02 6.07 27.00
N GLY A 124 0.74 5.21 26.00
CA GLY A 124 0.05 3.94 26.21
C GLY A 124 0.86 2.97 27.06
N ALA A 125 2.20 2.93 26.87
CA ALA A 125 3.09 2.08 27.63
C ALA A 125 3.24 2.55 29.08
N GLU A 126 3.36 3.86 29.30
CA GLU A 126 3.45 4.49 30.63
C GLU A 126 2.14 4.29 31.41
N SER A 127 0.99 4.50 30.76
CA SER A 127 -0.34 4.32 31.37
C SER A 127 -0.61 2.90 31.89
N ILE A 128 -0.04 1.89 31.23
CA ILE A 128 -0.19 0.47 31.61
C ILE A 128 0.89 0.03 32.61
N SER A 129 2.15 0.43 32.40
CA SER A 129 3.26 -0.02 33.24
C SER A 129 3.32 0.69 34.59
N GLY A 130 2.68 1.86 34.73
CA GLY A 130 2.81 2.69 35.92
C GLY A 130 4.21 3.31 36.07
N LEU A 131 5.01 3.29 35.00
CA LEU A 131 6.35 3.85 34.96
C LEU A 131 6.30 5.38 34.80
N ASP A 132 5.60 6.08 35.71
CA ASP A 132 5.68 7.54 35.78
C ASP A 132 6.97 7.94 36.52
N ILE A 133 8.06 8.03 35.76
CA ILE A 133 9.37 8.51 36.25
C ILE A 133 9.26 9.96 36.76
N GLY A 134 8.24 10.72 36.33
CA GLY A 134 8.08 12.13 36.65
C GLY A 134 7.23 12.45 37.88
N HIS A 135 6.36 11.54 38.35
CA HIS A 135 5.33 11.83 39.37
C HIS A 135 4.48 13.08 39.06
N GLN A 136 4.42 13.49 37.80
CA GLN A 136 3.87 14.77 37.35
C GLN A 136 2.65 14.62 36.46
N GLN A 137 2.35 13.40 36.00
CA GLN A 137 1.19 13.15 35.17
C GLN A 137 0.03 12.62 36.00
N THR A 138 -0.62 13.53 36.75
CA THR A 138 -2.05 13.38 36.95
C THR A 138 -2.70 13.55 35.58
N LEU A 139 -3.23 12.46 35.00
CA LEU A 139 -4.01 12.53 33.76
C LEU A 139 -5.04 13.67 33.86
N ASP A 140 -5.31 14.39 32.77
CA ASP A 140 -6.22 15.57 32.67
C ASP A 140 -7.65 15.37 33.22
N PHE A 141 -7.96 14.17 33.73
CA PHE A 141 -9.23 13.78 34.32
C PHE A 141 -9.16 13.44 35.82
N GLY A 142 -8.02 13.68 36.48
CA GLY A 142 -7.85 13.38 37.91
C GLY A 142 -7.91 11.88 38.24
N ILE A 143 -7.71 11.02 37.24
CA ILE A 143 -7.68 9.56 37.40
C ILE A 143 -6.23 9.17 37.68
N GLU A 144 -6.00 8.50 38.80
CA GLU A 144 -4.68 8.03 39.19
C GLU A 144 -4.12 7.00 38.19
N MET A 145 -2.81 7.09 37.96
CA MET A 145 -2.06 6.12 37.15
C MET A 145 -2.12 4.72 37.74
N TYR A 146 -1.58 3.73 37.01
CA TYR A 146 -1.59 2.34 37.48
C TYR A 146 -0.76 2.25 38.76
N THR A 147 -1.41 2.07 39.90
CA THR A 147 -0.75 2.04 41.22
C THR A 147 -0.31 0.62 41.59
N GLY A 148 -0.79 -0.40 40.86
CA GLY A 148 -0.46 -1.80 41.11
C GLY A 148 -0.88 -2.25 42.51
N ASP A 149 -2.03 -1.77 42.98
CA ASP A 149 -2.56 -2.02 44.34
C ASP A 149 -1.55 -1.67 45.46
N GLY A 150 -0.70 -0.66 45.21
CA GLY A 150 0.37 -0.24 46.13
C GLY A 150 1.56 -1.21 46.22
N SER A 151 1.60 -2.26 45.40
CA SER A 151 2.68 -3.26 45.43
C SER A 151 3.80 -2.95 44.42
N HIS A 152 4.96 -2.52 44.93
CA HIS A 152 6.14 -2.21 44.10
C HIS A 152 6.58 -3.37 43.20
N LEU A 153 6.42 -4.62 43.65
CA LEU A 153 6.81 -5.80 42.87
C LEU A 153 5.94 -5.95 41.62
N LEU A 154 4.62 -5.71 41.72
CA LEU A 154 3.72 -5.79 40.58
C LEU A 154 4.03 -4.72 39.54
N LEU A 155 4.41 -3.51 39.99
CA LEU A 155 4.83 -2.42 39.12
C LEU A 155 6.14 -2.72 38.37
N ILE A 156 7.11 -3.33 39.04
CA ILE A 156 8.35 -3.79 38.39
C ILE A 156 8.06 -4.90 37.37
N VAL A 157 7.23 -5.89 37.74
CA VAL A 157 6.89 -7.01 36.85
C VAL A 157 6.15 -6.53 35.60
N THR A 158 5.13 -5.69 35.77
CA THR A 158 4.37 -5.10 34.65
C THR A 158 5.26 -4.26 33.74
N THR A 159 6.17 -3.45 34.31
CA THR A 159 7.18 -2.70 33.56
C THR A 159 8.08 -3.62 32.71
N VAL A 160 8.65 -4.67 33.32
CA VAL A 160 9.53 -5.61 32.61
C VAL A 160 8.80 -6.33 31.50
N ILE A 161 7.56 -6.78 31.76
CA ILE A 161 6.70 -7.41 30.74
C ILE A 161 6.39 -6.42 29.62
N MET A 162 6.09 -5.15 29.93
CA MET A 162 5.81 -4.12 28.93
C MET A 162 7.03 -3.87 28.05
N LEU A 163 8.22 -3.72 28.63
CA LEU A 163 9.48 -3.55 27.88
C LEU A 163 9.78 -4.75 26.98
N PHE A 164 9.51 -5.96 27.47
CA PHE A 164 9.66 -7.18 26.67
C PHE A 164 8.65 -7.23 25.52
N ALA A 165 7.38 -6.87 25.80
CA ALA A 165 6.32 -6.82 24.81
C ALA A 165 6.59 -5.78 23.73
N THR A 166 6.98 -4.54 24.08
CA THR A 166 7.34 -3.50 23.11
C THR A 166 8.58 -3.89 22.31
N SER A 167 9.60 -4.48 22.93
CA SER A 167 10.79 -4.95 22.21
C SER A 167 10.44 -5.99 21.15
N ILE A 168 9.69 -7.03 21.53
CA ILE A 168 9.26 -8.05 20.56
C ILE A 168 8.37 -7.44 19.48
N PHE A 169 7.37 -6.64 19.86
CA PHE A 169 6.36 -6.19 18.91
C PHE A 169 6.92 -5.11 17.97
N SER A 170 7.51 -4.06 18.53
CA SER A 170 7.97 -2.89 17.79
C SER A 170 9.29 -3.15 17.06
N LEU A 171 10.26 -3.83 17.71
CA LEU A 171 11.58 -4.05 17.09
C LEU A 171 11.62 -5.29 16.22
N VAL A 172 10.92 -6.37 16.58
CA VAL A 172 11.00 -7.64 15.84
C VAL A 172 9.83 -7.81 14.88
N LEU A 173 8.59 -7.83 15.38
CA LEU A 173 7.43 -8.21 14.57
C LEU A 173 7.06 -7.14 13.53
N LEU A 174 7.04 -5.86 13.91
CA LEU A 174 6.67 -4.76 13.04
C LEU A 174 7.72 -4.59 11.92
N ASN A 175 9.01 -4.59 12.28
CA ASN A 175 10.09 -4.52 11.29
C ASN A 175 10.12 -5.72 10.34
N LEU A 176 9.91 -6.94 10.85
CA LEU A 176 9.83 -8.13 10.01
C LEU A 176 8.61 -8.08 9.07
N THR A 177 7.47 -7.60 9.55
CA THR A 177 6.25 -7.43 8.74
C THR A 177 6.44 -6.40 7.63
N ILE A 178 7.09 -5.26 7.93
CA ILE A 178 7.44 -4.25 6.91
C ILE A 178 8.39 -4.86 5.88
N GLY A 179 9.46 -5.55 6.30
CA GLY A 179 10.41 -6.18 5.39
C GLY A 179 9.76 -7.21 4.47
N MET A 180 8.88 -8.06 5.02
CA MET A 180 8.09 -9.00 4.23
C MET A 180 7.13 -8.29 3.28
N TYR A 181 6.43 -7.24 3.74
CA TYR A 181 5.52 -6.46 2.92
C TYR A 181 6.22 -5.82 1.73
N THR A 182 7.34 -5.15 1.95
CA THR A 182 8.15 -4.55 0.87
C THR A 182 8.56 -5.60 -0.15
N LYS A 183 9.10 -6.74 0.30
CA LYS A 183 9.51 -7.83 -0.59
C LYS A 183 8.34 -8.38 -1.42
N PHE A 184 7.18 -8.62 -0.80
CA PHE A 184 6.03 -9.12 -1.54
C PHE A 184 5.40 -8.06 -2.44
N TYR A 185 5.43 -6.79 -2.05
CA TYR A 185 4.96 -5.70 -2.89
C TYR A 185 5.80 -5.60 -4.17
N GLU A 186 7.13 -5.61 -4.07
CA GLU A 186 8.05 -5.60 -5.22
C GLU A 186 7.80 -6.78 -6.17
N LEU A 187 7.55 -7.98 -5.61
CA LEU A 187 7.21 -9.17 -6.41
C LEU A 187 5.82 -9.07 -7.10
N GLN A 188 4.86 -8.38 -6.49
CA GLN A 188 3.50 -8.26 -7.03
C GLN A 188 3.34 -7.10 -8.00
N GLU A 189 4.18 -6.07 -7.95
CA GLU A 189 4.12 -4.92 -8.86
C GLU A 189 4.08 -5.31 -10.35
N PRO A 190 4.96 -6.18 -10.89
CA PRO A 190 4.90 -6.57 -12.29
C PRO A 190 3.65 -7.42 -12.61
N LEU A 191 3.23 -8.28 -11.68
CA LEU A 191 2.04 -9.12 -11.84
C LEU A 191 0.74 -8.31 -11.80
N ALA A 192 0.71 -7.20 -11.07
CA ALA A 192 -0.47 -6.36 -10.94
C ALA A 192 -0.90 -5.74 -12.28
N ARG A 193 0.02 -5.53 -13.23
CA ARG A 193 -0.31 -5.08 -14.59
C ARG A 193 -1.14 -6.12 -15.34
N LEU A 194 -0.84 -7.40 -15.15
CA LEU A 194 -1.59 -8.51 -15.73
C LEU A 194 -2.94 -8.67 -15.03
N GLY A 195 -2.94 -8.55 -13.69
CA GLY A 195 -4.15 -8.52 -12.87
C GLY A 195 -5.12 -7.41 -13.29
N LEU A 196 -4.61 -6.22 -13.63
CA LEU A 196 -5.41 -5.10 -14.15
C LEU A 196 -6.15 -5.50 -15.43
N GLN A 197 -5.46 -6.12 -16.39
CA GLN A 197 -6.09 -6.53 -17.65
C GLN A 197 -7.18 -7.57 -17.42
N GLN A 198 -6.94 -8.55 -16.55
CA GLN A 198 -7.96 -9.54 -16.18
C GLN A 198 -9.16 -8.90 -15.46
N CYS A 199 -8.92 -7.89 -14.62
CA CYS A 199 -9.98 -7.15 -13.93
C CYS A 199 -10.85 -6.37 -14.93
N ARG A 200 -10.21 -5.66 -15.87
CA ARG A 200 -10.91 -4.96 -16.96
C ARG A 200 -11.70 -5.94 -17.83
N ALA A 201 -11.18 -7.15 -18.09
CA ALA A 201 -11.89 -8.22 -18.80
C ALA A 201 -13.19 -8.57 -18.13
N ARG A 202 -13.10 -8.88 -16.83
CA ARG A 202 -14.23 -9.27 -16.02
C ARG A 202 -15.27 -8.16 -15.95
N LEU A 203 -14.85 -6.90 -15.82
CA LEU A 203 -15.75 -5.75 -15.83
C LEU A 203 -16.44 -5.55 -17.16
N CYS A 204 -15.72 -5.68 -18.29
CA CYS A 204 -16.31 -5.59 -19.62
C CYS A 204 -17.34 -6.70 -19.86
N VAL A 205 -17.03 -7.94 -19.47
CA VAL A 205 -17.97 -9.07 -19.57
C VAL A 205 -19.19 -8.85 -18.66
N ARG A 206 -18.98 -8.46 -17.40
CA ARG A 206 -20.08 -8.13 -16.47
C ARG A 206 -20.98 -7.04 -17.03
N PHE A 207 -20.41 -6.03 -17.68
CA PHE A 207 -21.17 -4.95 -18.28
C PHE A 207 -21.91 -5.38 -19.55
N ALA A 208 -21.26 -6.15 -20.43
CA ALA A 208 -21.89 -6.70 -21.63
C ALA A 208 -23.08 -7.62 -21.31
N LEU A 209 -23.03 -8.29 -20.15
CA LEU A 209 -24.12 -9.14 -19.64
C LEU A 209 -25.19 -8.37 -18.86
N ARG A 210 -25.02 -7.07 -18.57
CA ARG A 210 -26.08 -6.27 -17.94
C ARG A 210 -27.17 -5.95 -18.96
N PRO A 211 -28.45 -5.91 -18.53
CA PRO A 211 -29.52 -5.47 -19.41
C PRO A 211 -29.20 -4.07 -19.95
N SER A 212 -29.25 -3.92 -21.28
CA SER A 212 -28.91 -2.66 -21.94
C SER A 212 -29.86 -1.56 -21.50
N VAL A 213 -29.31 -0.43 -21.07
CA VAL A 213 -30.10 0.80 -20.86
C VAL A 213 -30.69 1.21 -22.22
N PRO A 214 -31.96 1.64 -22.29
CA PRO A 214 -32.58 2.06 -23.54
C PRO A 214 -31.70 3.10 -24.26
N ARG A 215 -31.33 2.83 -25.52
CA ARG A 215 -30.45 3.70 -26.32
C ARG A 215 -30.99 5.13 -26.45
N THR A 216 -32.30 5.31 -26.33
CA THR A 216 -32.97 6.62 -26.36
C THR A 216 -32.49 7.55 -25.24
N TRP A 217 -32.09 7.02 -24.08
CA TRP A 217 -31.57 7.82 -22.96
C TRP A 217 -30.12 8.26 -23.22
N LEU A 218 -29.36 7.47 -23.97
CA LEU A 218 -27.96 7.75 -24.30
C LEU A 218 -27.80 8.64 -25.54
N ALA A 219 -28.76 8.62 -26.46
CA ALA A 219 -28.70 9.37 -27.72
C ALA A 219 -28.60 10.91 -27.55
N GLY A 220 -29.01 11.45 -26.40
CA GLY A 220 -28.85 12.88 -26.08
C GLY A 220 -27.45 13.27 -25.58
N MET A 221 -26.60 12.30 -25.21
CA MET A 221 -25.26 12.54 -24.68
C MET A 221 -24.21 12.34 -25.78
N SER A 222 -23.98 13.37 -26.61
CA SER A 222 -22.93 13.35 -27.64
C SER A 222 -21.55 13.07 -27.02
N LEU A 223 -20.91 11.98 -27.47
CA LEU A 223 -19.71 11.37 -26.89
C LEU A 223 -18.40 12.12 -27.16
N GLU A 224 -18.35 13.06 -28.12
CA GLU A 224 -17.09 13.64 -28.64
C GLU A 224 -16.33 14.60 -27.68
N GLY A 225 -16.79 14.78 -26.44
CA GLY A 225 -16.05 15.52 -25.40
C GLY A 225 -16.22 14.91 -24.01
N SER A 226 -16.49 13.60 -23.95
CA SER A 226 -17.17 12.95 -22.83
C SER A 226 -16.39 12.92 -21.51
N LYS A 227 -15.06 12.80 -21.52
CA LYS A 227 -14.28 12.55 -20.29
C LYS A 227 -14.41 13.68 -19.26
N TRP A 228 -14.15 14.91 -19.72
CA TRP A 228 -14.26 16.10 -18.86
C TRP A 228 -15.71 16.39 -18.48
N LYS A 229 -16.66 16.22 -19.41
CA LYS A 229 -18.09 16.43 -19.15
C LYS A 229 -18.63 15.47 -18.09
N THR A 230 -18.24 14.20 -18.14
CA THR A 230 -18.68 13.19 -17.16
C THR A 230 -18.11 13.47 -15.77
N CYS A 231 -16.84 13.90 -15.68
CA CYS A 231 -16.22 14.30 -14.42
C CYS A 231 -16.88 15.57 -13.86
N LEU A 232 -17.12 16.57 -14.71
CA LEU A 232 -17.81 17.81 -14.35
C LEU A 232 -19.26 17.53 -13.90
N PHE A 233 -19.91 16.52 -14.48
CA PHE A 233 -21.26 16.10 -14.09
C PHE A 233 -21.29 15.33 -12.76
N ALA A 234 -20.23 14.62 -12.39
CA ALA A 234 -20.12 13.93 -11.09
C ALA A 234 -19.84 14.90 -9.93
N LEU A 235 -19.09 15.98 -10.19
CA LEU A 235 -18.67 16.97 -9.20
C LEU A 235 -19.81 17.56 -8.36
N PRO A 236 -20.96 18.01 -8.91
CA PRO A 236 -22.06 18.54 -8.10
C PRO A 236 -22.63 17.48 -7.15
N PHE A 237 -22.71 16.22 -7.54
CA PHE A 237 -23.21 15.16 -6.65
C PHE A 237 -22.23 14.88 -5.50
N VAL A 238 -20.92 14.99 -5.74
CA VAL A 238 -19.91 14.89 -4.69
C VAL A 238 -20.02 16.08 -3.73
N VAL A 239 -20.17 17.30 -4.25
CA VAL A 239 -20.33 18.50 -3.42
C VAL A 239 -21.61 18.43 -2.59
N ILE A 240 -22.73 18.00 -3.18
CA ILE A 240 -23.99 17.81 -2.45
C ILE A 240 -23.84 16.72 -1.38
N PHE A 241 -23.15 15.62 -1.70
CA PHE A 241 -22.86 14.58 -0.72
C PHE A 241 -22.02 15.12 0.46
N LEU A 242 -20.94 15.84 0.18
CA LEU A 242 -20.09 16.45 1.22
C LEU A 242 -20.85 17.49 2.03
N ALA A 243 -21.64 18.34 1.39
CA ALA A 243 -22.48 19.31 2.07
C ALA A 243 -23.53 18.62 2.96
N SER A 244 -24.14 17.53 2.49
CA SER A 244 -25.09 16.75 3.29
C SER A 244 -24.43 16.09 4.51
N ALA A 245 -23.17 15.67 4.37
CA ALA A 245 -22.41 15.08 5.46
C ALA A 245 -21.95 16.11 6.51
N ILE A 246 -21.57 17.32 6.07
CA ILE A 246 -21.03 18.37 6.93
C ILE A 246 -22.15 19.11 7.67
N PHE A 247 -23.19 19.50 6.95
CA PHE A 247 -24.16 20.43 7.48
C PHE A 247 -25.34 19.76 8.20
N GLU A 248 -25.40 18.42 8.21
CA GLU A 248 -26.56 17.62 8.66
C GLU A 248 -27.90 18.12 8.05
N LEU A 249 -27.83 18.94 7.00
CA LEU A 249 -28.93 19.83 6.59
C LEU A 249 -29.99 19.07 5.77
N TRP A 250 -29.70 17.82 5.41
CA TRP A 250 -30.53 16.98 4.56
C TRP A 250 -30.57 15.56 5.12
N SER A 251 -31.71 14.89 4.94
CA SER A 251 -31.88 13.51 5.38
C SER A 251 -30.84 12.59 4.72
N VAL A 252 -30.38 11.58 5.45
CA VAL A 252 -29.42 10.54 5.03
C VAL A 252 -29.73 9.98 3.62
N TYR A 253 -31.00 10.04 3.24
CA TYR A 253 -31.54 9.70 1.93
C TYR A 253 -30.88 10.44 0.76
N SER A 254 -30.77 11.76 0.82
CA SER A 254 -30.26 12.55 -0.30
C SER A 254 -28.76 12.32 -0.50
N GLY A 255 -27.98 12.27 0.59
CA GLY A 255 -26.57 11.97 0.54
C GLY A 255 -26.29 10.60 -0.07
N GLY A 256 -27.03 9.57 0.34
CA GLY A 256 -26.87 8.23 -0.22
C GLY A 256 -27.26 8.13 -1.70
N LEU A 257 -28.35 8.79 -2.12
CA LEU A 257 -28.74 8.86 -3.54
C LEU A 257 -27.67 9.56 -4.38
N CYS A 258 -27.12 10.69 -3.90
CA CYS A 258 -26.01 11.38 -4.55
C CYS A 258 -24.79 10.47 -4.67
N LEU A 259 -24.42 9.75 -3.61
CA LEU A 259 -23.29 8.81 -3.64
C LEU A 259 -23.52 7.68 -4.66
N CYS A 260 -24.74 7.13 -4.72
CA CYS A 260 -25.10 6.13 -5.73
C CYS A 260 -25.02 6.69 -7.16
N ALA A 261 -25.48 7.93 -7.38
CA ALA A 261 -25.36 8.59 -8.68
C ALA A 261 -23.90 8.79 -9.08
N VAL A 262 -23.05 9.29 -8.16
CA VAL A 262 -21.59 9.42 -8.38
C VAL A 262 -20.99 8.07 -8.76
N LEU A 263 -21.31 7.01 -8.01
CA LEU A 263 -20.81 5.66 -8.27
C LEU A 263 -21.18 5.18 -9.67
N LEU A 264 -22.44 5.37 -10.09
CA LEU A 264 -22.90 4.98 -11.42
C LEU A 264 -22.20 5.80 -12.52
N ILE A 265 -22.04 7.11 -12.32
CA ILE A 265 -21.36 8.00 -13.25
C ILE A 265 -19.87 7.61 -13.36
N CYS A 266 -19.20 7.33 -12.24
CA CYS A 266 -17.82 6.86 -12.21
C CYS A 266 -17.68 5.51 -12.94
N GLN A 267 -18.59 4.57 -12.71
CA GLN A 267 -18.60 3.29 -13.44
C GLN A 267 -18.78 3.51 -14.96
N ALA A 268 -19.69 4.41 -15.36
CA ALA A 268 -19.89 4.76 -16.77
C ALA A 268 -18.64 5.44 -17.37
N ALA A 269 -18.01 6.37 -16.66
CA ALA A 269 -16.80 7.06 -17.10
C ALA A 269 -15.62 6.10 -17.31
N LEU A 270 -15.46 5.12 -16.42
CA LEU A 270 -14.42 4.09 -16.53
C LEU A 270 -14.61 3.22 -17.78
N LEU A 271 -15.86 2.99 -18.19
CA LEU A 271 -16.19 2.22 -19.41
C LEU A 271 -15.95 3.02 -20.69
N ILE A 272 -16.25 4.31 -20.71
CA ILE A 272 -16.00 5.18 -21.87
C ILE A 272 -14.50 5.23 -22.21
N ASN A 273 -13.63 5.14 -21.20
CA ASN A 273 -12.19 5.04 -21.41
C ASN A 273 -11.71 3.70 -22.02
N VAL A 274 -12.56 2.67 -22.09
CA VAL A 274 -12.23 1.40 -22.77
C VAL A 274 -12.44 1.51 -24.28
N ASP A 275 -13.41 2.32 -24.72
CA ASP A 275 -13.80 2.44 -26.14
C ASP A 275 -12.86 3.34 -26.97
N ASP A 276 -12.08 4.19 -26.29
CA ASP A 276 -11.19 5.19 -26.92
C ASP A 276 -9.78 4.64 -27.24
N LEU A 277 -9.59 3.33 -27.14
CA LEU A 277 -8.34 2.63 -27.47
C LEU A 277 -8.31 2.26 -28.96
N ASP A 278 -8.20 3.28 -29.80
CA ASP A 278 -7.90 3.25 -31.23
C ASP A 278 -8.80 2.38 -32.14
N SER A 279 -9.07 2.91 -33.33
CA SER A 279 -9.85 2.34 -34.44
C SER A 279 -9.39 0.97 -34.99
N ARG A 280 -8.53 0.23 -34.28
CA ARG A 280 -8.19 -1.17 -34.61
C ARG A 280 -9.23 -2.10 -33.99
N HIS A 281 -10.27 -2.40 -34.77
CA HIS A 281 -11.36 -3.35 -34.50
C HIS A 281 -10.97 -4.83 -34.24
N ARG A 282 -9.86 -5.12 -33.54
CA ARG A 282 -9.43 -6.50 -33.27
C ARG A 282 -8.77 -6.65 -31.91
N TYR A 283 -9.56 -6.49 -30.85
CA TYR A 283 -9.23 -7.11 -29.57
C TYR A 283 -10.26 -8.20 -29.31
N LEU A 284 -10.04 -9.36 -29.95
CA LEU A 284 -10.48 -10.61 -29.34
C LEU A 284 -9.78 -10.62 -27.98
N TRP A 285 -10.53 -10.52 -26.88
CA TRP A 285 -9.99 -10.74 -25.55
C TRP A 285 -9.37 -12.14 -25.58
N VAL A 286 -8.05 -12.24 -25.69
CA VAL A 286 -7.35 -13.52 -25.63
C VAL A 286 -7.42 -13.95 -24.17
N CYS A 287 -8.54 -14.54 -23.78
CA CYS A 287 -8.81 -14.91 -22.40
C CYS A 287 -7.88 -16.01 -21.88
N TYR A 288 -7.09 -16.64 -22.75
CA TYR A 288 -6.11 -17.63 -22.36
C TYR A 288 -5.10 -17.81 -23.50
N ARG A 289 -3.83 -17.47 -23.26
CA ARG A 289 -2.71 -17.96 -24.08
C ARG A 289 -2.19 -19.20 -23.38
N SER A 290 -2.28 -20.37 -24.01
CA SER A 290 -1.79 -21.64 -23.43
C SER A 290 -0.28 -21.64 -23.19
N ASP A 291 0.42 -20.70 -23.81
CA ASP A 291 1.84 -20.40 -23.69
C ASP A 291 2.16 -19.31 -22.65
N TYR A 292 1.14 -18.72 -22.00
CA TYR A 292 1.37 -17.82 -20.88
C TYR A 292 1.80 -18.63 -19.65
N SER A 293 3.03 -18.41 -19.20
CA SER A 293 3.53 -18.92 -17.93
C SER A 293 3.79 -17.75 -16.98
N GLU A 294 3.24 -17.79 -15.76
CA GLU A 294 3.58 -16.83 -14.70
C GLU A 294 5.09 -16.85 -14.39
N THR A 295 5.75 -17.99 -14.60
CA THR A 295 7.20 -18.11 -14.41
C THR A 295 7.99 -17.28 -15.42
N PHE A 296 7.43 -16.93 -16.58
CA PHE A 296 8.13 -16.12 -17.57
C PHE A 296 8.48 -14.73 -17.02
N TYR A 297 7.53 -14.08 -16.34
CA TYR A 297 7.76 -12.75 -15.75
C TYR A 297 8.70 -12.82 -14.53
N MET A 298 8.54 -13.85 -13.71
CA MET A 298 9.44 -14.09 -12.56
C MET A 298 10.88 -14.37 -13.01
N ASN A 299 11.04 -15.11 -14.11
CA ASN A 299 12.35 -15.41 -14.69
C ASN A 299 12.95 -14.20 -15.38
N GLN A 300 12.15 -13.32 -15.98
CA GLN A 300 12.65 -12.12 -16.63
C GLN A 300 13.34 -11.19 -15.63
N ASP A 301 12.81 -11.04 -14.40
CA ASP A 301 13.48 -10.27 -13.36
C ASP A 301 14.75 -10.96 -12.86
N ALA A 302 14.76 -12.29 -12.77
CA ALA A 302 15.96 -13.05 -12.46
C ALA A 302 17.04 -12.88 -13.55
N GLU A 303 16.66 -12.94 -14.82
CA GLU A 303 17.53 -12.70 -15.97
C GLU A 303 18.04 -11.26 -16.00
N ILE A 304 17.19 -10.26 -15.73
CA ILE A 304 17.61 -8.85 -15.64
C ILE A 304 18.58 -8.65 -14.47
N THR A 305 18.34 -9.30 -13.34
CA THR A 305 19.22 -9.23 -12.17
C THR A 305 20.57 -9.89 -12.47
N GLN A 306 20.55 -11.04 -13.14
CA GLN A 306 21.75 -11.71 -13.62
C GLN A 306 22.51 -10.81 -14.61
N LEU A 307 21.83 -10.26 -15.62
CA LEU A 307 22.42 -9.34 -16.61
C LEU A 307 23.01 -8.09 -15.94
N LYS A 308 22.35 -7.53 -14.92
CA LYS A 308 22.90 -6.41 -14.14
C LYS A 308 24.17 -6.80 -13.39
N SER A 309 24.21 -8.00 -12.80
CA SER A 309 25.42 -8.50 -12.14
C SER A 309 26.56 -8.72 -13.13
N GLU A 310 26.26 -9.28 -14.31
CA GLU A 310 27.23 -9.46 -15.41
C GLU A 310 27.75 -8.11 -15.94
N LEU A 311 26.88 -7.10 -16.05
CA LEU A 311 27.25 -5.74 -16.45
C LEU A 311 28.21 -5.10 -15.42
N GLN A 312 27.92 -5.22 -14.12
CA GLN A 312 28.78 -4.70 -13.06
C GLN A 312 30.15 -5.38 -13.05
N ASP A 313 30.19 -6.70 -13.28
CA ASP A 313 31.45 -7.44 -13.38
C ASP A 313 32.25 -7.04 -14.64
N ALA A 314 31.57 -6.77 -15.76
CA ALA A 314 32.22 -6.26 -16.96
C ALA A 314 32.78 -4.84 -16.76
N GLU A 315 32.05 -3.95 -16.09
CA GLU A 315 32.52 -2.60 -15.73
C GLU A 315 33.76 -2.66 -14.82
N ARG A 316 33.79 -3.59 -13.86
CA ARG A 316 34.97 -3.81 -13.00
C ARG A 316 36.18 -4.26 -13.81
N ARG A 317 36.02 -5.25 -14.70
CA ARG A 317 37.11 -5.71 -15.58
C ARG A 317 37.62 -4.60 -16.48
N GLN A 318 36.73 -3.82 -17.07
CA GLN A 318 37.11 -2.69 -17.91
C GLN A 318 37.87 -1.62 -17.09
N SER A 319 37.44 -1.36 -15.86
CA SER A 319 38.13 -0.43 -14.96
C SER A 319 39.54 -0.91 -14.60
N GLU A 320 39.72 -2.21 -14.38
CA GLU A 320 41.04 -2.83 -14.13
C GLU A 320 41.95 -2.75 -15.37
N GLU A 321 41.42 -3.00 -16.57
CA GLU A 321 42.16 -2.88 -17.82
C GLU A 321 42.59 -1.43 -18.08
N ILE A 322 41.70 -0.46 -17.88
CA ILE A 322 42.01 0.97 -17.98
C ILE A 322 43.11 1.34 -16.99
N ALA A 323 43.03 0.88 -15.74
CA ALA A 323 44.05 1.13 -14.72
C ALA A 323 45.41 0.54 -15.12
N LYS A 324 45.43 -0.65 -15.72
CA LYS A 324 46.64 -1.29 -16.23
C LYS A 324 47.27 -0.52 -17.38
N ILE A 325 46.47 -0.15 -18.40
CA ILE A 325 46.93 0.64 -19.55
C ILE A 325 47.47 2.00 -19.06
N ALA A 326 46.78 2.66 -18.14
CA ALA A 326 47.26 3.91 -17.54
C ALA A 326 48.61 3.73 -16.82
N GLY A 327 48.81 2.59 -16.15
CA GLY A 327 50.09 2.23 -15.55
C GLY A 327 51.21 2.04 -16.58
N ASP A 328 50.93 1.34 -17.68
CA ASP A 328 51.90 1.09 -18.75
C ASP A 328 52.27 2.38 -19.51
N VAL A 329 51.29 3.27 -19.75
CA VAL A 329 51.54 4.60 -20.34
C VAL A 329 52.49 5.42 -19.46
N ARG A 330 52.29 5.43 -18.13
CA ARG A 330 53.19 6.12 -17.19
C ARG A 330 54.61 5.55 -17.22
N ARG A 331 54.77 4.23 -17.33
CA ARG A 331 56.09 3.58 -17.45
C ARG A 331 56.79 3.95 -18.76
N LEU A 332 56.03 3.99 -19.85
CA LEU A 332 56.53 4.40 -21.16
C LEU A 332 57.00 5.86 -21.12
N GLU A 333 56.20 6.75 -20.52
CA GLU A 333 56.54 8.15 -20.33
C GLU A 333 57.84 8.33 -19.52
N GLN A 334 58.02 7.56 -18.45
CA GLN A 334 59.27 7.56 -17.67
C GLN A 334 60.48 7.07 -18.49
N SER A 335 60.31 6.03 -19.31
CA SER A 335 61.37 5.50 -20.16
C SER A 335 61.75 6.47 -21.28
N VAL A 336 60.77 7.13 -21.90
CA VAL A 336 61.00 8.19 -22.89
C VAL A 336 61.74 9.36 -22.25
N LYS A 337 61.32 9.79 -21.06
CA LYS A 337 61.99 10.86 -20.31
C LYS A 337 63.45 10.53 -20.00
N ALA A 338 63.71 9.32 -19.49
CA ALA A 338 65.07 8.85 -19.23
C ALA A 338 65.94 8.79 -20.50
N CYS A 339 65.36 8.37 -21.64
CA CYS A 339 66.06 8.37 -22.93
C CYS A 339 66.40 9.80 -23.40
N CYS A 340 65.45 10.74 -23.27
CA CYS A 340 65.68 12.16 -23.58
C CYS A 340 66.78 12.77 -22.71
N ASP A 341 66.81 12.44 -21.42
CA ASP A 341 67.84 12.93 -20.49
C ASP A 341 69.23 12.37 -20.86
N LEU A 342 69.34 11.10 -21.24
CA LEU A 342 70.59 10.50 -21.75
C LEU A 342 71.08 11.17 -23.04
N LEU A 343 70.18 11.53 -23.96
CA LEU A 343 70.53 12.23 -25.19
C LEU A 343 71.00 13.67 -24.93
N ARG A 344 70.42 14.37 -23.94
CA ARG A 344 70.88 15.71 -23.52
C ARG A 344 72.21 15.67 -22.75
N GLY A 345 72.48 14.56 -22.05
CA GLY A 345 73.67 14.38 -21.22
C GLY A 345 74.93 13.96 -21.97
N LYS A 346 74.91 13.78 -23.31
CA LYS A 346 76.15 13.63 -24.08
C LYS A 346 76.79 15.02 -24.25
N PRO A 347 77.88 15.34 -23.53
CA PRO A 347 78.59 16.58 -23.75
C PRO A 347 79.12 16.60 -25.17
N GLN A 348 79.01 17.76 -25.81
CA GLN A 348 79.50 18.06 -27.15
C GLN A 348 81.04 18.20 -27.16
N ASP A 349 81.73 17.34 -26.40
CA ASP A 349 83.17 17.33 -26.23
C ASP A 349 83.80 16.44 -27.32
N THR A 350 83.83 16.93 -28.56
CA THR A 350 84.79 16.55 -29.62
C THR A 350 84.38 17.22 -30.92
N LEU A 351 84.68 18.50 -31.06
CA LEU A 351 84.92 19.13 -32.38
C LEU A 351 85.68 20.46 -32.21
N SER A 352 86.75 20.44 -31.40
CA SER A 352 87.86 21.37 -31.56
C SER A 352 88.87 20.80 -32.56
N CYS A 353 88.49 20.76 -33.85
CA CYS A 353 89.47 20.66 -34.93
C CYS A 353 89.94 22.07 -35.26
N THR A 354 91.09 22.45 -34.69
CA THR A 354 91.93 23.56 -35.16
C THR A 354 92.39 23.30 -36.59
N PRO A 355 92.09 24.16 -37.57
CA PRO A 355 92.89 24.27 -38.78
C PRO A 355 94.10 25.18 -38.54
N GLN A 356 95.19 24.86 -39.24
CA GLN A 356 96.47 25.56 -39.30
C GLN A 356 96.36 27.02 -39.74
#